data_AF-A0A1M6HJ02-F1
#
_entry.id   AF-A0A1M6HJ02-F1
#
_cell.length_a   1.000
_cell.length_b   1.000
_cell.length_c   1.000
_cell.angle_alpha   90.00
_cell.angle_beta   90.00
_cell.angle_gamma   90.00
#
_symmetry.space_group_name_H-M   'P 1'
#
loop_
_entity.id
_entity.type
_entity.pdbx_description
1 polymer ?
#
loop_
_entity_poly.entity_id
_entity_poly.type
_entity_poly.pdbx_seq_one_letter_code
_entity_poly.pdbx_strand_id
1 'polypeptide(L)'
;MTTLLLCSGPAALEAARLLPDAPVVPRAWHAEPGRLWIEDEAGVRALAFTRLLVLDDVPLILAALGCGFQGGLPVVDGRGETSWPCVFAAGPALGVSGAEGLALVRVAALALAGRAGGGGGVEAVPRPLPAAGRLDPVGMAGLLEEPPGPERDGAVLAQAALIGPVAFALPVGFAALAAMAGEMPEPRPVQADAGGLA
;
A
#
# COMPACT_ATOMS: atom_id res chain seq x y z
N MET A 1 -12.11 5.17 -16.97
CA MET A 1 -11.33 4.36 -16.02
C MET A 1 -10.49 5.32 -15.20
N THR A 2 -10.57 5.25 -13.87
CA THR A 2 -9.84 6.19 -13.01
C THR A 2 -8.57 5.52 -12.53
N THR A 3 -7.41 6.12 -12.83
CA THR A 3 -6.09 5.61 -12.41
C THR A 3 -5.52 6.57 -11.39
N LEU A 4 -5.10 6.10 -10.22
CA LEU A 4 -4.43 6.91 -9.20
C LEU A 4 -2.97 6.48 -9.02
N LEU A 5 -2.10 7.44 -8.71
CA LEU A 5 -0.71 7.20 -8.30
C LEU A 5 -0.58 7.54 -6.82
N LEU A 6 -0.28 6.58 -5.96
CA LEU A 6 0.06 6.83 -4.56
C LEU A 6 1.58 6.93 -4.43
N CYS A 7 2.09 8.15 -4.51
CA CYS A 7 3.52 8.39 -4.65
C CYS A 7 3.94 9.83 -4.36
N SER A 8 5.21 9.97 -4.02
CA SER A 8 5.91 11.24 -3.88
C SER A 8 7.31 11.18 -4.51
N GLY A 9 7.95 12.34 -4.67
CA GLY A 9 9.35 12.43 -5.08
C GLY A 9 9.67 11.93 -6.51
N PRO A 10 10.89 11.42 -6.76
CA PRO A 10 11.36 11.05 -8.10
C PRO A 10 10.55 9.94 -8.78
N ALA A 11 10.06 8.97 -8.01
CA ALA A 11 9.22 7.89 -8.52
C ALA A 11 7.89 8.43 -9.08
N ALA A 12 7.29 9.42 -8.40
CA ALA A 12 6.09 10.11 -8.87
C ALA A 12 6.31 10.80 -10.22
N LEU A 13 7.45 11.49 -10.38
CA LEU A 13 7.79 12.16 -11.64
C LEU A 13 7.93 11.16 -12.79
N GLU A 14 8.54 10.01 -12.52
CA GLU A 14 8.74 8.98 -13.54
C GLU A 14 7.43 8.33 -13.98
N ALA A 15 6.54 8.02 -13.03
CA ALA A 15 5.22 7.48 -13.33
C ALA A 15 4.33 8.50 -14.04
N ALA A 16 4.31 9.77 -13.59
CA ALA A 16 3.49 10.82 -14.18
C ALA A 16 3.84 11.11 -15.65
N ARG A 17 5.10 10.93 -16.06
CA ARG A 17 5.49 11.03 -17.48
C ARG A 17 4.83 9.97 -18.37
N LEU A 18 4.57 8.80 -17.82
CA LEU A 18 4.01 7.65 -18.53
C LEU A 18 2.48 7.61 -18.43
N LEU A 19 1.95 8.19 -17.36
CA LEU A 19 0.54 8.23 -16.99
C LEU A 19 0.11 9.69 -16.71
N PRO A 20 0.15 10.59 -17.72
CA PRO A 20 -0.03 12.03 -17.50
C PRO A 20 -1.43 12.41 -16.98
N ASP A 21 -2.43 11.57 -17.24
CA ASP A 21 -3.82 11.81 -16.80
C ASP A 21 -4.14 11.19 -15.44
N ALA A 22 -3.19 10.48 -14.80
CA ALA A 22 -3.40 9.86 -13.50
C ALA A 22 -3.09 10.86 -12.38
N PRO A 23 -4.07 11.21 -11.52
CA PRO A 23 -3.82 12.07 -10.37
C PRO A 23 -2.79 11.48 -9.41
N VAL A 24 -1.87 12.34 -8.96
CA VAL A 24 -0.88 12.01 -7.94
C VAL A 24 -1.48 12.29 -6.56
N VAL A 25 -1.48 11.26 -5.73
CA VAL A 25 -1.88 11.28 -4.33
C VAL A 25 -0.60 11.12 -3.50
N PRO A 26 -0.10 12.17 -2.84
CA PRO A 26 1.16 12.10 -2.10
C PRO A 26 1.05 11.33 -0.79
N ARG A 27 -0.17 11.15 -0.27
CA ARG A 27 -0.40 10.46 0.99
C ARG A 27 -1.83 9.92 1.04
N ALA A 28 -1.98 8.70 1.55
CA ALA A 28 -3.26 8.10 1.91
C ALA A 28 -3.13 7.54 3.32
N TRP A 29 -4.22 7.57 4.09
CA TRP A 29 -4.25 7.03 5.46
C TRP A 29 -5.03 5.71 5.54
N HIS A 30 -5.90 5.44 4.55
CA HIS A 30 -6.62 4.18 4.41
C HIS A 30 -6.91 3.87 2.94
N ALA A 31 -7.16 2.59 2.66
CA ALA A 31 -7.51 2.09 1.36
C ALA A 31 -8.50 0.92 1.44
N GLU A 32 -9.45 0.92 0.52
CA GLU A 32 -10.33 -0.19 0.21
C GLU A 32 -10.30 -0.44 -1.30
N PRO A 33 -10.73 -1.63 -1.78
CA PRO A 33 -10.87 -1.89 -3.19
C PRO A 33 -11.71 -0.80 -3.87
N GLY A 34 -11.04 -0.05 -4.75
CA GLY A 34 -11.63 1.04 -5.52
C GLY A 34 -11.75 2.38 -4.79
N ARG A 35 -11.25 2.53 -3.55
CA ARG A 35 -11.24 3.81 -2.82
C ARG A 35 -9.96 4.03 -2.01
N LEU A 36 -9.38 5.22 -2.11
CA LEU A 36 -8.34 5.71 -1.21
C LEU A 36 -8.91 6.83 -0.36
N TRP A 37 -8.63 6.83 0.94
CA TRP A 37 -8.94 7.97 1.77
C TRP A 37 -7.70 8.81 1.99
N ILE A 38 -7.86 10.09 1.73
CA ILE A 38 -6.81 11.10 1.85
C ILE A 38 -7.25 12.15 2.86
N GLU A 39 -6.27 12.84 3.43
CA GLU A 39 -6.49 14.01 4.27
C GLU A 39 -5.75 15.18 3.61
N ASP A 40 -6.49 16.26 3.33
CA ASP A 40 -5.95 17.53 2.85
C ASP A 40 -6.45 18.68 3.73
N GLU A 41 -6.15 19.92 3.35
CA GLU A 41 -6.56 21.12 4.12
C GLU A 41 -8.09 21.24 4.28
N ALA A 42 -8.88 20.64 3.38
CA ALA A 42 -10.33 20.62 3.46
C ALA A 42 -10.87 19.47 4.33
N GLY A 43 -9.99 18.62 4.85
CA GLY A 43 -10.30 17.48 5.69
C GLY A 43 -10.18 16.15 4.96
N VAL A 44 -10.94 15.16 5.42
CA VAL A 44 -10.87 13.79 4.89
C VAL A 44 -11.85 13.57 3.76
N ARG A 45 -11.38 12.97 2.67
CA ARG A 45 -12.22 12.57 1.54
C ARG A 45 -11.78 11.24 0.92
N ALA A 46 -12.75 10.54 0.36
CA ALA A 46 -12.53 9.33 -0.42
C ALA A 46 -12.34 9.66 -1.91
N LEU A 47 -11.26 9.15 -2.50
CA LEU A 47 -10.97 9.17 -3.93
C LEU A 47 -11.23 7.79 -4.52
N ALA A 48 -12.16 7.71 -5.48
CA ALA A 48 -12.43 6.48 -6.18
C ALA A 48 -11.34 6.16 -7.21
N PHE A 49 -11.00 4.88 -7.36
CA PHE A 49 -10.08 4.39 -8.38
C PHE A 49 -10.57 3.10 -9.03
N THR A 50 -10.16 2.86 -10.27
CA THR A 50 -10.26 1.57 -10.97
C THR A 50 -8.90 0.89 -11.06
N ARG A 51 -7.82 1.69 -11.09
CA ARG A 51 -6.44 1.22 -11.12
C ARG A 51 -5.62 2.06 -10.13
N LEU A 52 -4.68 1.41 -9.44
CA LEU A 52 -3.81 2.06 -8.47
C LEU A 52 -2.36 1.63 -8.70
N LEU A 53 -1.44 2.60 -8.73
CA LEU A 53 0.00 2.34 -8.68
C LEU A 53 0.57 2.95 -7.40
N VAL A 54 1.09 2.09 -6.51
CA VAL A 54 1.72 2.47 -5.25
C VAL A 54 3.24 2.48 -5.44
N LEU A 55 3.86 3.63 -5.23
CA LEU A 55 5.33 3.77 -5.37
C LEU A 55 6.01 4.12 -4.06
N ASP A 56 5.28 4.70 -3.11
CA ASP A 56 5.83 5.04 -1.80
C ASP A 56 5.92 3.81 -0.90
N ASP A 57 6.81 3.88 0.10
CA ASP A 57 6.96 2.85 1.13
C ASP A 57 5.79 2.95 2.13
N VAL A 58 4.63 2.45 1.70
CA VAL A 58 3.37 2.45 2.45
C VAL A 58 2.74 1.04 2.47
N PRO A 59 3.46 0.04 3.00
CA PRO A 59 3.01 -1.36 2.94
C PRO A 59 1.63 -1.57 3.58
N LEU A 60 1.27 -0.77 4.58
CA LEU A 60 -0.03 -0.86 5.25
C LEU A 60 -1.22 -0.49 4.35
N ILE A 61 -1.04 0.36 3.34
CA ILE A 61 -2.08 0.64 2.34
C ILE A 61 -2.33 -0.59 1.48
N LEU A 62 -1.26 -1.25 1.03
CA LEU A 62 -1.36 -2.47 0.24
C LEU A 62 -1.97 -3.63 1.05
N ALA A 63 -1.66 -3.71 2.36
CA ALA A 63 -2.30 -4.66 3.27
C ALA A 63 -3.80 -4.35 3.46
N ALA A 64 -4.20 -3.09 3.62
CA ALA A 64 -5.61 -2.70 3.73
C ALA A 64 -6.44 -3.05 2.46
N LEU A 65 -5.78 -3.02 1.29
CA LEU A 65 -6.36 -3.48 0.02
C LEU A 65 -6.52 -5.00 -0.07
N GLY A 66 -5.93 -5.77 0.84
CA GLY A 66 -5.91 -7.23 0.79
C GLY A 66 -4.86 -7.81 -0.15
N CYS A 67 -3.80 -7.05 -0.48
CA CYS A 67 -2.69 -7.58 -1.26
C CYS A 67 -1.93 -8.62 -0.43
N GLY A 68 -1.47 -9.71 -1.07
CA GLY A 68 -0.62 -10.71 -0.46
C GLY A 68 0.76 -10.13 -0.13
N PHE A 69 1.36 -10.61 0.96
CA PHE A 69 2.70 -10.23 1.39
C PHE A 69 3.57 -11.47 1.53
N GLN A 70 4.87 -11.29 1.32
CA GLN A 70 5.90 -12.29 1.63
C GLN A 70 7.10 -11.57 2.22
N GLY A 71 7.39 -11.86 3.49
CA GLY A 71 8.46 -11.16 4.20
C GLY A 71 8.27 -9.64 4.15
N GLY A 72 7.15 -9.13 4.67
CA GLY A 72 6.95 -7.70 4.86
C GLY A 72 6.85 -6.85 3.58
N LEU A 73 6.99 -7.46 2.40
CA LEU A 73 6.82 -6.81 1.11
C LEU A 73 5.61 -7.38 0.37
N PRO A 74 4.92 -6.56 -0.45
CA PRO A 74 3.81 -7.06 -1.26
C PRO A 74 4.33 -8.05 -2.31
N VAL A 75 3.59 -9.14 -2.52
CA VAL A 75 3.85 -10.08 -3.60
C VAL A 75 3.35 -9.46 -4.90
N VAL A 76 4.25 -9.35 -5.88
CA VAL A 76 3.95 -8.83 -7.21
C VAL A 76 4.40 -9.79 -8.31
N ASP A 77 3.76 -9.71 -9.47
CA ASP A 77 4.21 -10.39 -10.67
C ASP A 77 5.37 -9.65 -11.36
N GLY A 78 5.84 -10.17 -12.49
CA GLY A 78 6.93 -9.54 -13.27
C GLY A 78 6.58 -8.17 -13.88
N ARG A 79 5.34 -7.70 -13.72
CA ARG A 79 4.87 -6.37 -14.17
C ARG A 79 4.65 -5.43 -12.98
N GLY A 80 4.85 -5.91 -11.75
CA GLY A 80 4.53 -5.16 -10.54
C GLY A 80 3.04 -5.21 -10.17
N GLU A 81 2.21 -6.05 -10.80
CA GLU A 81 0.81 -6.23 -10.38
C GLU A 81 0.77 -7.09 -9.11
N THR A 82 0.01 -6.65 -8.10
CA THR A 82 -0.13 -7.39 -6.84
C THR A 82 -1.13 -8.54 -7.00
N SER A 83 -1.37 -9.30 -5.92
CA SER A 83 -2.45 -10.30 -5.91
C SER A 83 -3.85 -9.70 -6.04
N TRP A 84 -4.00 -8.38 -5.88
CA TRP A 84 -5.27 -7.69 -6.09
C TRP A 84 -5.32 -7.12 -7.51
N PRO A 85 -6.30 -7.51 -8.35
CA PRO A 85 -6.36 -7.06 -9.73
C PRO A 85 -6.35 -5.54 -9.85
N CYS A 86 -5.61 -5.03 -10.85
CA CYS A 86 -5.49 -3.60 -11.14
C CYS A 86 -4.80 -2.75 -10.03
N VAL A 87 -4.17 -3.39 -9.04
CA VAL A 87 -3.29 -2.73 -8.06
C VAL A 87 -1.86 -3.11 -8.35
N PHE A 88 -0.98 -2.11 -8.47
CA PHE A 88 0.42 -2.28 -8.82
C PHE A 88 1.29 -1.67 -7.72
N ALA A 89 2.47 -2.26 -7.50
CA ALA A 89 3.50 -1.74 -6.61
C ALA A 89 4.87 -1.76 -7.30
N ALA A 90 5.67 -0.71 -7.12
CA ALA A 90 7.02 -0.62 -7.68
C ALA A 90 7.91 0.33 -6.88
N GLY A 91 9.22 0.25 -7.10
CA GLY A 91 10.18 1.16 -6.47
C GLY A 91 10.18 1.03 -4.94
N PRO A 92 10.12 2.15 -4.18
CA PRO A 92 10.16 2.12 -2.72
C PRO A 92 9.10 1.20 -2.07
N ALA A 93 7.92 1.07 -2.68
CA ALA A 93 6.88 0.12 -2.22
C ALA A 93 7.33 -1.36 -2.20
N LEU A 94 8.38 -1.70 -2.97
CA LEU A 94 9.03 -3.01 -3.01
C LEU A 94 10.38 -3.03 -2.26
N GLY A 95 10.69 -1.96 -1.52
CA GLY A 95 11.98 -1.80 -0.87
C GLY A 95 13.16 -1.52 -1.82
N VAL A 96 12.89 -1.16 -3.08
CA VAL A 96 13.91 -0.90 -4.11
C VAL A 96 14.00 0.61 -4.41
N SER A 97 15.20 1.18 -4.39
CA SER A 97 15.39 2.63 -4.63
C SER A 97 16.40 2.89 -5.76
N GLY A 98 16.64 4.17 -6.07
CA GLY A 98 17.61 4.57 -7.10
C GLY A 98 17.21 4.20 -8.52
N ALA A 99 18.20 3.98 -9.38
CA ALA A 99 17.98 3.71 -10.81
C ALA A 99 17.18 2.42 -11.06
N GLU A 100 17.42 1.40 -10.25
CA GLU A 100 16.69 0.13 -10.29
C GLU A 100 15.21 0.36 -9.94
N GLY A 101 14.95 1.04 -8.82
CA GLY A 101 13.58 1.38 -8.42
C GLY A 101 12.82 2.16 -9.51
N LEU A 102 13.48 3.13 -10.17
CA LEU A 102 12.88 3.87 -11.29
C LEU A 102 12.63 3.00 -12.53
N ALA A 103 13.48 2.01 -12.79
CA ALA A 103 13.23 1.05 -13.87
C ALA A 103 11.98 0.21 -13.59
N LEU A 104 11.80 -0.23 -12.33
CA LEU A 104 10.58 -0.94 -11.90
C LEU A 104 9.33 -0.07 -12.03
N VAL A 105 9.41 1.21 -11.63
CA VAL A 105 8.30 2.17 -11.82
C VAL A 105 7.91 2.26 -13.29
N ARG A 106 8.88 2.31 -14.21
CA ARG A 106 8.62 2.36 -15.65
C ARG A 106 7.88 1.11 -16.13
N VAL A 107 8.30 -0.08 -15.69
CA VAL A 107 7.65 -1.35 -16.04
C VAL A 107 6.20 -1.36 -15.57
N ALA A 108 5.97 -1.07 -14.29
CA ALA A 108 4.63 -1.07 -13.71
C ALA A 108 3.71 -0.03 -14.34
N ALA A 109 4.20 1.19 -14.57
CA ALA A 109 3.41 2.25 -15.20
C ALA A 109 3.02 1.92 -16.65
N LEU A 110 3.92 1.27 -17.42
CA LEU A 110 3.61 0.81 -18.78
C LEU A 110 2.58 -0.31 -18.78
N ALA A 111 2.72 -1.28 -17.87
CA ALA A 111 1.75 -2.36 -17.71
C ALA A 111 0.36 -1.83 -17.32
N LEU A 112 0.31 -0.90 -16.36
CA LEU A 112 -0.90 -0.19 -15.94
C LEU A 112 -1.55 0.59 -17.10
N ALA A 113 -0.75 1.13 -18.02
CA ALA A 113 -1.22 1.79 -19.24
C ALA A 113 -1.68 0.82 -20.35
N GLY A 114 -1.60 -0.51 -20.12
CA GLY A 114 -1.91 -1.53 -21.12
C GLY A 114 -0.88 -1.65 -22.23
N ARG A 115 0.34 -1.12 -22.02
CA ARG A 115 1.44 -1.18 -22.99
C ARG A 115 2.33 -2.37 -22.64
N ALA A 116 2.81 -3.10 -23.66
CA ALA A 116 3.73 -4.21 -23.44
C ALA A 116 5.06 -3.69 -22.87
N GLY A 117 5.36 -4.05 -21.62
CA GLY A 117 6.67 -3.85 -21.00
C GLY A 117 7.61 -5.00 -21.39
N GLY A 118 8.86 -4.68 -21.74
CA GLY A 118 9.91 -5.68 -21.96
C GLY A 118 10.14 -6.52 -20.70
N GLY A 119 10.26 -7.83 -20.88
CA GLY A 119 10.32 -8.82 -19.79
C GLY A 119 11.59 -8.69 -18.96
N GLY A 120 11.47 -8.06 -17.79
CA GLY A 120 12.35 -8.27 -16.66
C GLY A 120 11.45 -8.61 -15.47
N GLY A 121 11.48 -9.87 -15.02
CA GLY A 121 10.77 -10.26 -13.81
C GLY A 121 11.39 -9.57 -12.60
N VAL A 122 10.55 -9.07 -11.71
CA VAL A 122 10.97 -8.46 -10.45
C VAL A 122 10.90 -9.53 -9.39
N GLU A 123 12.03 -9.84 -8.76
CA GLU A 123 12.05 -10.68 -7.55
C GLU A 123 12.15 -9.74 -6.35
N ALA A 124 11.08 -9.66 -5.56
CA ALA A 124 11.09 -8.92 -4.30
C ALA A 124 12.05 -9.64 -3.31
N VAL A 125 12.88 -8.90 -2.59
CA VAL A 125 13.77 -9.47 -1.57
C VAL A 125 13.00 -9.59 -0.25
N PRO A 126 12.65 -10.80 0.23
CA PRO A 126 11.82 -10.96 1.42
C PRO A 126 12.49 -10.38 2.68
N ARG A 127 11.73 -9.68 3.53
CA ARG A 127 12.11 -9.30 4.90
C ARG A 127 11.24 -10.05 5.93
N PRO A 128 11.72 -11.12 6.56
CA PRO A 128 10.89 -11.90 7.48
C PRO A 128 10.21 -11.01 8.54
N LEU A 129 8.91 -11.22 8.74
CA LEU A 129 8.15 -10.48 9.74
C LEU A 129 8.67 -10.83 11.14
N PRO A 130 8.72 -9.87 12.08
CA PRO A 130 9.08 -10.16 13.45
C PRO A 130 8.02 -11.09 14.08
N ALA A 131 8.46 -12.05 14.89
CA ALA A 131 7.56 -12.81 15.74
C ALA A 131 6.92 -11.85 16.75
N ALA A 132 5.59 -11.71 16.71
CA ALA A 132 4.85 -10.80 17.58
C ALA A 132 3.68 -11.51 18.25
N GLY A 133 3.46 -11.24 19.54
CA GLY A 133 2.21 -11.60 20.22
C GLY A 133 1.07 -10.69 19.77
N ARG A 134 -0.19 -11.14 19.90
CA ARG A 134 -1.36 -10.32 19.60
C ARG A 134 -1.38 -9.10 20.54
N LEU A 135 -1.47 -7.90 19.95
CA LEU A 135 -1.69 -6.66 20.68
C LEU A 135 -3.17 -6.48 21.01
N ASP A 136 -3.44 -5.89 22.17
CA ASP A 136 -4.77 -5.34 22.47
C ASP A 136 -4.98 -4.01 21.70
N PRO A 137 -6.22 -3.47 21.67
CA PRO A 137 -6.49 -2.24 20.93
C PRO A 137 -5.66 -1.02 21.36
N VAL A 138 -5.26 -0.93 22.64
CA VAL A 138 -4.44 0.18 23.15
C VAL A 138 -3.00 0.02 22.67
N GLY A 139 -2.47 -1.21 22.71
CA GLY A 139 -1.16 -1.54 22.16
C GLY A 139 -1.06 -1.28 20.66
N MET A 140 -2.13 -1.60 19.90
CA MET A 140 -2.19 -1.28 18.47
C MET A 140 -2.22 0.23 18.22
N ALA A 141 -2.99 0.99 19.01
CA ALA A 141 -3.04 2.45 18.88
C ALA A 141 -1.66 3.07 19.17
N GLY A 142 -0.98 2.62 20.23
CA GLY A 142 0.37 3.08 20.55
C GLY A 142 1.38 2.78 19.44
N LEU A 143 1.31 1.58 18.84
CA LEU A 143 2.16 1.21 17.70
C LEU A 143 1.92 2.10 16.47
N LEU A 144 0.67 2.49 16.20
CA LEU A 144 0.34 3.37 15.07
C LEU A 144 0.80 4.81 15.29
N GLU A 145 0.88 5.28 16.53
CA GLU A 145 1.42 6.60 16.88
C GLU A 145 2.93 6.73 16.65
N GLU A 146 3.65 5.61 16.57
CA GLU A 146 5.07 5.63 16.23
C GLU A 146 5.31 6.17 14.80
N PRO A 147 6.40 6.93 14.58
CA PRO A 147 6.77 7.41 13.25
C PRO A 147 6.82 6.26 12.23
N PRO A 148 6.35 6.47 10.99
CA PRO A 148 6.49 5.47 9.93
C PRO A 148 7.92 5.00 9.76
N GLY A 149 8.10 3.69 9.69
CA GLY A 149 9.41 3.07 9.54
C GLY A 149 9.34 1.55 9.50
N PRO A 150 10.44 0.88 9.06
CA PRO A 150 10.43 -0.56 8.79
C PRO A 150 10.10 -1.43 10.01
N GLU A 151 10.53 -1.02 11.20
CA GLU A 151 10.27 -1.77 12.45
C GLU A 151 8.79 -1.72 12.82
N ARG A 152 8.22 -0.51 12.85
CA ARG A 152 6.80 -0.29 13.10
C ARG A 152 5.94 -1.04 12.08
N ASP A 153 6.24 -0.89 10.79
CA ASP A 153 5.45 -1.49 9.72
C ASP A 153 5.55 -3.02 9.75
N GLY A 154 6.73 -3.57 10.05
CA GLY A 154 6.90 -4.99 10.28
C GLY A 154 6.05 -5.50 11.44
N ALA A 155 5.99 -4.76 12.55
CA ALA A 155 5.15 -5.11 13.69
C ALA A 155 3.64 -5.04 13.37
N VAL A 156 3.19 -4.01 12.64
CA VAL A 156 1.77 -3.89 12.22
C VAL A 156 1.39 -4.99 11.23
N LEU A 157 2.27 -5.32 10.28
CA LEU A 157 2.05 -6.44 9.36
C LEU A 157 2.02 -7.80 10.09
N ALA A 158 2.87 -7.99 11.10
CA ALA A 158 2.83 -9.17 11.95
C ALA A 158 1.48 -9.28 12.70
N GLN A 159 0.91 -8.15 13.15
CA GLN A 159 -0.45 -8.15 13.68
C GLN A 159 -1.48 -8.47 12.59
N ALA A 160 -1.38 -7.90 11.40
CA ALA A 160 -2.31 -8.17 10.29
C ALA A 160 -2.39 -9.66 9.95
N ALA A 161 -1.26 -10.38 9.99
CA ALA A 161 -1.20 -11.82 9.81
C ALA A 161 -1.94 -12.61 10.91
N LEU A 162 -2.07 -12.06 12.12
CA LEU A 162 -2.75 -12.69 13.25
C LEU A 162 -4.25 -12.37 13.32
N ILE A 163 -4.64 -11.14 12.99
CA ILE A 163 -6.01 -10.63 13.23
C ILE A 163 -6.79 -10.25 11.96
N GLY A 164 -6.15 -10.25 10.79
CA GLY A 164 -6.75 -9.79 9.52
C GLY A 164 -6.35 -8.36 9.16
N PRO A 165 -6.88 -7.82 8.05
CA PRO A 165 -6.42 -6.55 7.49
C PRO A 165 -6.58 -5.40 8.49
N VAL A 166 -5.52 -4.62 8.64
CA VAL A 166 -5.51 -3.44 9.51
C VAL A 166 -6.28 -2.32 8.81
N ALA A 167 -7.32 -1.81 9.47
CA ALA A 167 -8.19 -0.78 8.91
C ALA A 167 -7.53 0.60 8.79
N PHE A 168 -6.38 0.87 9.44
CA PHE A 168 -5.75 2.19 9.41
C PHE A 168 -4.24 2.07 9.17
N ALA A 169 -3.74 2.75 8.13
CA ALA A 169 -2.32 2.71 7.77
C ALA A 169 -1.49 3.82 8.42
N LEU A 170 -2.13 4.89 8.92
CA LEU A 170 -1.51 6.03 9.59
C LEU A 170 -2.42 6.57 10.71
N PRO A 171 -1.88 7.29 11.71
CA PRO A 171 -2.68 8.06 12.67
C PRO A 171 -3.63 9.02 11.96
N VAL A 172 -4.83 9.20 12.52
CA VAL A 172 -5.83 10.12 11.99
C VAL A 172 -6.29 11.10 13.08
N GLY A 173 -6.58 12.34 12.70
CA GLY A 173 -7.19 13.29 13.62
C GLY A 173 -8.58 12.85 14.07
N PHE A 174 -9.01 13.25 15.27
CA PHE A 174 -10.34 12.87 15.80
C PHE A 174 -11.50 13.32 14.89
N ALA A 175 -11.33 14.44 14.19
CA ALA A 175 -12.29 14.94 13.20
C ALA A 175 -12.42 14.01 11.97
N ALA A 176 -11.33 13.35 11.56
CA ALA A 176 -11.33 12.37 10.48
C ALA A 176 -12.10 11.10 10.87
N LEU A 177 -11.88 10.59 12.09
CA LEU A 177 -12.64 9.45 12.64
C LEU A 177 -14.14 9.76 12.73
N ALA A 178 -14.50 10.95 13.20
CA ALA A 178 -15.89 11.37 13.30
C ALA A 178 -16.57 11.45 11.93
N ALA A 179 -15.84 11.88 10.88
CA ALA A 179 -16.36 11.92 9.52
C ALA A 179 -16.62 10.52 8.93
N MET A 180 -15.87 9.51 9.35
CA MET A 180 -16.07 8.11 8.91
C MET A 180 -17.17 7.36 9.65
N ALA A 181 -17.65 7.84 10.80
CA ALA A 181 -18.59 7.08 11.62
C ALA A 181 -19.91 6.73 10.89
N GLY A 182 -20.25 7.47 9.82
CA GLY A 182 -21.37 7.16 8.93
C GLY A 182 -21.06 6.24 7.75
N GLU A 183 -19.78 5.93 7.49
CA GLU A 183 -19.28 5.15 6.34
C GLU A 183 -18.31 4.03 6.77
N MET A 184 -18.37 3.56 8.02
CA MET A 184 -17.45 2.54 8.53
C MET A 184 -17.58 1.24 7.72
N PRO A 185 -16.47 0.69 7.21
CA PRO A 185 -16.52 -0.54 6.43
C PRO A 185 -16.89 -1.76 7.26
N GLU A 186 -17.55 -2.70 6.61
CA GLU A 186 -17.80 -4.05 7.15
C GLU A 186 -16.46 -4.78 7.42
N PRO A 187 -16.30 -5.45 8.57
CA PRO A 187 -15.12 -6.24 8.86
C PRO A 187 -14.85 -7.32 7.80
N ARG A 188 -13.59 -7.43 7.35
CA ARG A 188 -13.18 -8.45 6.37
C ARG A 188 -12.65 -9.73 7.03
N PRO A 189 -12.69 -10.88 6.32
CA PRO A 189 -12.08 -12.11 6.79
C PRO A 189 -10.57 -11.96 7.00
N VAL A 190 -10.02 -12.77 7.90
CA VAL A 190 -8.59 -12.78 8.27
C VAL A 190 -7.74 -13.11 7.04
N GLN A 191 -6.74 -12.27 6.78
CA GLN A 191 -5.75 -12.49 5.74
C GLN A 191 -4.66 -13.44 6.27
N ALA A 192 -4.56 -14.64 5.69
CA ALA A 192 -3.47 -15.55 6.01
C ALA A 192 -2.20 -15.12 5.25
N ASP A 193 -1.07 -15.04 5.96
CA ASP A 193 0.24 -14.86 5.33
C ASP A 193 0.56 -16.09 4.45
N ALA A 194 0.95 -15.85 3.20
CA ALA A 194 1.33 -16.90 2.25
C ALA A 194 2.64 -17.61 2.66
N GLY A 195 3.45 -16.98 3.53
CA GLY A 195 4.69 -17.56 4.05
C GLY A 195 4.51 -18.60 5.15
N GLY A 196 3.31 -18.72 5.73
CA GLY A 196 3.08 -19.52 6.94
C GLY A 196 3.72 -18.88 8.16
N LEU A 197 2.94 -18.71 9.23
CA LEU A 197 3.50 -18.41 10.55
C LEU A 197 4.43 -19.56 10.94
N ALA A 198 5.71 -19.26 11.14
CA ALA A 198 6.64 -20.15 11.83
C ALA A 198 6.30 -20.22 13.32
#